data_AF-A0A828Y401-F1
#
_entry.id   AF-A0A828Y401-F1
#
_cell.length_a   1.000
_cell.length_b   1.000
_cell.length_c   1.000
_cell.angle_alpha   90.00
_cell.angle_beta   90.00
_cell.angle_gamma   90.00
#
_symmetry.space_group_name_H-M   'P 1'
#
loop_
_entity.id
_entity.type
_entity.pdbx_description
1 polymer ?
#
loop_
_entity_poly.entity_id
_entity_poly.type
_entity_poly.pdbx_seq_one_letter_code
_entity_poly.pdbx_strand_id
1 'polypeptide(L)'
;MTTKQISFLILLLFSLFLSQCKFFGPEWKSGPSEEMFADDIKYIRAESDIEKQFEDAKMDPRQIAKEKLIPQIQEFKEGIQEKSASNLVYLASPNLIDSYANGYYSSTIAAAEAWEKSFETGKAWCEFDLFFKTKVVAYEIIPSGVTRDNISYDVYLRQAGQTGKLTREDAYEKKNFLLHFESFRSSKGELGRFSINGFAGHCPLTEDQFHPEFGKAK
;
A
#
# COMPACT_ATOMS: atom_id res chain seq x y z
N MET A 1 36.01 -52.41 -6.40
CA MET A 1 34.83 -51.63 -5.99
C MET A 1 33.62 -52.24 -6.69
N THR A 2 32.61 -52.66 -5.95
CA THR A 2 31.46 -53.39 -6.53
C THR A 2 30.38 -52.43 -7.04
N THR A 3 29.55 -52.86 -7.98
CA THR A 3 28.49 -52.04 -8.61
C THR A 3 27.54 -51.41 -7.58
N LYS A 4 27.30 -52.08 -6.45
CA LYS A 4 26.52 -51.55 -5.31
C LYS A 4 27.19 -50.37 -4.60
N GLN A 5 28.51 -50.35 -4.49
CA GLN A 5 29.26 -49.24 -3.89
C GLN A 5 29.24 -47.99 -4.78
N ILE A 6 29.23 -48.18 -6.11
CA ILE A 6 29.13 -47.07 -7.08
C ILE A 6 27.73 -46.46 -7.04
N SER A 7 26.67 -47.27 -6.99
CA SER A 7 25.29 -46.77 -6.85
C SER A 7 25.07 -45.99 -5.55
N PHE A 8 25.65 -46.45 -4.44
CA PHE A 8 25.55 -45.74 -3.15
C PHE A 8 26.30 -44.41 -3.18
N LEU A 9 27.49 -44.35 -3.78
CA LEU A 9 28.25 -43.11 -3.94
C LEU A 9 27.51 -42.08 -4.82
N ILE A 10 26.88 -42.53 -5.90
CA ILE A 10 26.10 -41.68 -6.80
C ILE A 10 24.87 -41.13 -6.08
N LEU A 11 24.15 -41.94 -5.31
CA LEU A 11 23.01 -41.48 -4.50
C LEU A 11 23.41 -40.47 -3.42
N LEU A 12 24.56 -40.68 -2.76
CA LEU A 12 25.10 -39.76 -1.77
C LEU A 12 25.51 -38.43 -2.41
N LEU A 13 26.18 -38.47 -3.56
CA LEU A 13 26.51 -37.27 -4.35
C LEU A 13 25.24 -36.54 -4.83
N PHE A 14 24.20 -37.26 -5.26
CA PHE A 14 22.93 -36.66 -5.69
C PHE A 14 22.19 -36.00 -4.51
N SER A 15 22.24 -36.60 -3.31
CA SER A 15 21.65 -36.01 -2.10
C SER A 15 22.40 -34.75 -1.61
N LEU A 16 23.73 -34.71 -1.82
CA LEU A 16 24.57 -33.54 -1.55
C LEU A 16 24.33 -32.42 -2.57
N PHE A 17 24.09 -32.76 -3.85
CA PHE A 17 23.73 -31.80 -4.89
C PHE A 17 22.32 -31.20 -4.68
N LEU A 18 21.34 -32.02 -4.27
CA LEU A 18 20.00 -31.52 -3.94
C LEU A 18 19.99 -30.61 -2.71
N SER A 19 20.89 -30.86 -1.74
CA SER A 19 21.04 -30.02 -0.54
C SER A 19 21.74 -28.67 -0.81
N GLN A 20 22.33 -28.48 -2.01
CA GLN A 20 22.95 -27.23 -2.43
C GLN A 20 22.15 -26.45 -3.47
N CYS A 21 20.93 -26.88 -3.81
CA CYS A 21 19.95 -26.01 -4.46
C CYS A 21 19.45 -24.96 -3.46
N LYS A 22 20.34 -24.03 -3.10
CA LYS A 22 19.92 -22.74 -2.58
C LYS A 22 19.09 -22.12 -3.71
N PHE A 23 17.80 -21.92 -3.48
CA PHE A 23 16.98 -21.04 -4.29
C PHE A 23 17.77 -19.73 -4.45
N PHE A 24 18.27 -19.45 -5.66
CA PHE A 24 19.02 -18.23 -5.93
C PHE A 24 18.02 -17.08 -5.96
N GLY A 25 17.86 -16.41 -4.82
CA GLY A 25 17.01 -15.24 -4.65
C GLY A 25 16.95 -14.82 -3.18
N PRO A 26 16.55 -13.58 -2.89
CA PRO A 26 16.24 -13.16 -1.52
C PRO A 26 15.28 -14.15 -0.83
N GLU A 27 15.52 -14.45 0.44
CA GLU A 27 14.76 -15.44 1.23
C GLU A 27 13.24 -15.20 1.15
N TRP A 28 12.82 -13.94 1.12
CA TRP A 28 11.43 -13.54 1.05
C TRP A 28 10.71 -13.99 -0.24
N LYS A 29 11.43 -14.24 -1.35
CA LYS A 29 10.85 -14.77 -2.60
C LYS A 29 10.39 -16.22 -2.50
N SER A 30 10.85 -16.94 -1.47
CA SER A 30 10.35 -18.29 -1.16
C SER A 30 9.05 -18.29 -0.35
N GLY A 31 8.59 -17.10 0.09
CA GLY A 31 7.33 -16.93 0.81
C GLY A 31 6.08 -17.23 -0.03
N PRO A 32 4.92 -17.39 0.63
CA PRO A 32 3.66 -17.67 -0.04
C PRO A 32 3.21 -16.49 -0.92
N SER A 33 2.35 -16.78 -1.90
CA SER A 33 1.73 -15.74 -2.75
C SER A 33 0.71 -14.89 -1.99
N GLU A 34 0.09 -15.46 -0.95
CA GLU A 34 -0.84 -14.77 -0.06
C GLU A 34 -0.56 -15.17 1.39
N GLU A 35 -0.69 -14.24 2.33
CA GLU A 35 -0.52 -14.49 3.76
C GLU A 35 -1.45 -13.62 4.59
N MET A 36 -2.08 -14.22 5.60
CA MET A 36 -2.80 -13.46 6.62
C MET A 36 -1.81 -12.89 7.63
N PHE A 37 -1.74 -11.57 7.72
CA PHE A 37 -0.97 -10.87 8.75
C PHE A 37 -1.79 -10.67 10.03
N ALA A 38 -3.11 -10.57 9.90
CA ALA A 38 -4.10 -10.54 10.97
C ALA A 38 -5.42 -11.11 10.45
N ASP A 39 -6.43 -11.30 11.30
CA ASP A 39 -7.74 -11.87 10.90
C ASP A 39 -8.38 -11.14 9.71
N ASP A 40 -8.18 -9.82 9.62
CA ASP A 40 -8.74 -8.95 8.60
C ASP A 40 -7.70 -8.31 7.67
N ILE A 41 -6.41 -8.64 7.80
CA ILE A 41 -5.34 -8.07 6.97
C ILE A 41 -4.62 -9.19 6.24
N LYS A 42 -4.73 -9.16 4.91
CA LYS A 42 -4.09 -10.09 4.00
C LYS A 42 -3.03 -9.37 3.17
N TYR A 43 -1.85 -9.95 3.09
CA TYR A 43 -0.81 -9.56 2.16
C TYR A 43 -0.87 -10.42 0.91
N ILE A 44 -0.74 -9.78 -0.24
CA ILE A 44 -0.69 -10.42 -1.55
C ILE A 44 0.64 -10.04 -2.18
N ARG A 45 1.37 -11.06 -2.61
CA ARG A 45 2.66 -10.93 -3.28
C ARG A 45 2.50 -10.12 -4.58
N ALA A 46 3.45 -9.22 -4.83
CA ALA A 46 3.43 -8.36 -5.99
C ALA A 46 3.60 -9.13 -7.32
N GLU A 47 3.29 -8.45 -8.42
CA GLU A 47 3.63 -8.94 -9.76
C GLU A 47 5.15 -8.99 -9.97
N SER A 48 5.60 -9.80 -10.93
CA SER A 48 7.02 -10.15 -11.09
C SER A 48 7.94 -8.96 -11.37
N ASP A 49 7.42 -7.93 -12.03
CA ASP A 49 8.15 -6.68 -12.32
C ASP A 49 8.31 -5.81 -11.07
N ILE A 50 7.29 -5.69 -10.23
CA ILE A 50 7.38 -5.02 -8.93
C ILE A 50 8.30 -5.79 -7.99
N GLU A 51 8.22 -7.13 -7.94
CA GLU A 51 9.15 -7.94 -7.15
C GLU A 51 10.60 -7.68 -7.54
N LYS A 52 10.87 -7.51 -8.84
CA LYS A 52 12.19 -7.19 -9.34
C LYS A 52 12.67 -5.82 -8.84
N GLN A 53 11.79 -4.82 -8.76
CA GLN A 53 12.17 -3.51 -8.17
C GLN A 53 12.62 -3.66 -6.71
N PHE A 54 11.90 -4.46 -5.91
CA PHE A 54 12.27 -4.73 -4.52
C PHE A 54 13.56 -5.56 -4.40
N GLU A 55 13.76 -6.52 -5.28
CA GLU A 55 15.00 -7.30 -5.37
C GLU A 55 16.21 -6.41 -5.70
N ASP A 56 16.09 -5.55 -6.70
CA ASP A 56 17.12 -4.59 -7.12
C ASP A 56 17.43 -3.58 -5.98
N ALA A 57 16.38 -3.16 -5.26
CA ALA A 57 16.51 -2.33 -4.07
C ALA A 57 17.04 -3.08 -2.83
N LYS A 58 17.17 -4.41 -2.90
CA LYS A 58 17.56 -5.30 -1.78
C LYS A 58 16.65 -5.15 -0.56
N MET A 59 15.35 -5.08 -0.80
CA MET A 59 14.33 -4.87 0.23
C MET A 59 13.34 -6.03 0.24
N ASP A 60 12.81 -6.32 1.43
CA ASP A 60 11.73 -7.27 1.61
C ASP A 60 10.39 -6.52 1.73
N PRO A 61 9.54 -6.50 0.69
CA PRO A 61 8.25 -5.81 0.73
C PRO A 61 7.31 -6.40 1.78
N ARG A 62 7.39 -7.71 2.03
CA ARG A 62 6.56 -8.40 3.02
C ARG A 62 6.96 -7.96 4.42
N GLN A 63 8.26 -7.90 4.73
CA GLN A 63 8.74 -7.42 6.03
C GLN A 63 8.41 -5.94 6.24
N ILE A 64 8.61 -5.09 5.22
CA ILE A 64 8.28 -3.66 5.30
C ILE A 64 6.79 -3.47 5.57
N ALA A 65 5.91 -4.21 4.87
CA ALA A 65 4.48 -4.15 5.11
C ALA A 65 4.15 -4.49 6.57
N LYS A 66 4.71 -5.59 7.11
CA LYS A 66 4.51 -6.03 8.50
C LYS A 66 4.96 -4.98 9.52
N GLU A 67 6.16 -4.44 9.36
CA GLU A 67 6.79 -3.59 10.38
C GLU A 67 6.38 -2.12 10.28
N LYS A 68 6.01 -1.64 9.09
CA LYS A 68 5.85 -0.21 8.82
C LYS A 68 4.46 0.17 8.31
N LEU A 69 3.84 -0.63 7.45
CA LEU A 69 2.53 -0.30 6.89
C LEU A 69 1.37 -0.73 7.79
N ILE A 70 1.40 -1.94 8.35
CA ILE A 70 0.33 -2.43 9.24
C ILE A 70 0.03 -1.45 10.38
N PRO A 71 1.02 -0.88 11.09
CA PRO A 71 0.73 0.10 12.14
C PRO A 71 -0.10 1.29 11.64
N GLN A 72 0.16 1.79 10.43
CA GLN A 72 -0.61 2.88 9.83
C GLN A 72 -2.01 2.45 9.38
N ILE A 73 -2.18 1.19 8.95
CA ILE A 73 -3.51 0.62 8.69
C ILE A 73 -4.32 0.48 9.98
N GLN A 74 -3.69 0.12 11.11
CA GLN A 74 -4.39 0.07 12.40
C GLN A 74 -4.81 1.47 12.86
N GLU A 75 -3.93 2.46 12.73
CA GLU A 75 -4.26 3.86 13.04
C GLU A 75 -5.41 4.39 12.16
N PHE A 76 -5.42 4.01 10.87
CA PHE A 76 -6.52 4.28 9.96
C PHE A 76 -7.83 3.64 10.42
N LYS A 77 -7.79 2.36 10.83
CA LYS A 77 -8.95 1.63 11.37
C LYS A 77 -9.51 2.31 12.62
N GLU A 78 -8.65 2.69 13.55
CA GLU A 78 -9.03 3.42 14.76
C GLU A 78 -9.68 4.76 14.41
N GLY A 79 -9.08 5.52 13.48
CA GLY A 79 -9.66 6.77 12.96
C GLY A 79 -11.07 6.59 12.40
N ILE A 80 -11.33 5.50 11.67
CA ILE A 80 -12.68 5.16 11.19
C ILE A 80 -13.63 4.85 12.34
N GLN A 81 -13.21 3.98 13.27
CA GLN A 81 -14.05 3.52 14.38
C GLN A 81 -14.47 4.66 15.30
N GLU A 82 -13.52 5.55 15.60
CA GLU A 82 -13.74 6.73 16.45
C GLU A 82 -14.38 7.89 15.70
N LYS A 83 -14.55 7.76 14.37
CA LYS A 83 -14.98 8.84 13.48
C LYS A 83 -14.10 10.10 13.62
N SER A 84 -12.80 9.89 13.79
CA SER A 84 -11.83 10.96 13.99
C SER A 84 -11.39 11.51 12.64
N ALA A 85 -11.97 12.65 12.25
CA ALA A 85 -11.55 13.41 11.07
C ALA A 85 -10.07 13.79 11.15
N SER A 86 -9.60 14.21 12.33
CA SER A 86 -8.20 14.59 12.54
C SER A 86 -7.24 13.44 12.29
N ASN A 87 -7.55 12.21 12.73
CA ASN A 87 -6.71 11.06 12.42
C ASN A 87 -6.66 10.76 10.91
N LEU A 88 -7.81 10.83 10.21
CA LEU A 88 -7.83 10.60 8.77
C LEU A 88 -7.03 11.64 7.99
N VAL A 89 -7.14 12.92 8.38
CA VAL A 89 -6.37 14.02 7.78
C VAL A 89 -4.89 13.91 8.14
N TYR A 90 -4.54 13.54 9.38
CA TYR A 90 -3.18 13.28 9.79
C TYR A 90 -2.51 12.17 8.97
N LEU A 91 -3.25 11.11 8.64
CA LEU A 91 -2.76 10.01 7.81
C LEU A 91 -2.60 10.36 6.33
N ALA A 92 -3.20 11.46 5.86
CA ALA A 92 -2.99 11.95 4.52
C ALA A 92 -1.53 12.40 4.30
N SER A 93 -1.04 12.22 3.07
CA SER A 93 0.29 12.71 2.72
C SER A 93 0.30 14.25 2.70
N PRO A 94 1.46 14.88 2.97
CA PRO A 94 1.60 16.33 2.81
C PRO A 94 1.24 16.80 1.40
N ASN A 95 1.61 16.04 0.36
CA ASN A 95 1.26 16.37 -1.02
C ASN A 95 -0.26 16.44 -1.22
N LEU A 96 -1.01 15.56 -0.57
CA LEU A 96 -2.46 15.53 -0.67
C LEU A 96 -3.08 16.75 0.04
N ILE A 97 -2.56 17.10 1.22
CA ILE A 97 -2.95 18.33 1.94
C ILE A 97 -2.59 19.58 1.12
N ASP A 98 -1.41 19.63 0.52
CA ASP A 98 -0.96 20.74 -0.33
C ASP A 98 -1.85 20.90 -1.56
N SER A 99 -2.31 19.78 -2.12
CA SER A 99 -3.26 19.77 -3.24
C SER A 99 -4.59 20.40 -2.85
N TYR A 100 -5.07 20.14 -1.64
CA TYR A 100 -6.24 20.82 -1.07
C TYR A 100 -5.97 22.30 -0.76
N ALA A 101 -4.74 22.62 -0.33
CA ALA A 101 -4.33 23.96 0.08
C ALA A 101 -4.24 24.96 -1.07
N ASN A 102 -3.85 24.49 -2.27
CA ASN A 102 -3.34 25.32 -3.35
C ASN A 102 -4.30 26.45 -3.77
N GLY A 103 -3.86 27.71 -3.60
CA GLY A 103 -4.62 28.90 -3.99
C GLY A 103 -5.74 29.32 -3.04
N TYR A 104 -6.10 28.50 -2.05
CA TYR A 104 -7.25 28.76 -1.16
C TYR A 104 -6.87 28.99 0.30
N TYR A 105 -5.73 28.46 0.76
CA TYR A 105 -5.32 28.54 2.17
C TYR A 105 -3.91 29.11 2.35
N SER A 106 -3.67 29.76 3.48
CA SER A 106 -2.40 30.45 3.79
C SER A 106 -1.27 29.52 4.23
N SER A 107 -1.60 28.27 4.60
CA SER A 107 -0.64 27.25 5.02
C SER A 107 -1.25 25.85 4.93
N THR A 108 -0.38 24.83 5.02
CA THR A 108 -0.77 23.41 5.08
C THR A 108 -1.57 23.07 6.33
N ILE A 109 -1.25 23.75 7.46
CA ILE A 109 -1.99 23.61 8.72
C ILE A 109 -3.42 24.15 8.55
N ALA A 110 -3.58 25.34 7.98
CA ALA A 110 -4.90 25.92 7.73
C ALA A 110 -5.74 25.05 6.76
N ALA A 111 -5.08 24.45 5.76
CA ALA A 111 -5.73 23.51 4.86
C ALA A 111 -6.16 22.22 5.58
N ALA A 112 -5.31 21.66 6.44
CA ALA A 112 -5.66 20.48 7.25
C ALA A 112 -6.84 20.76 8.19
N GLU A 113 -6.81 21.87 8.93
CA GLU A 113 -7.92 22.29 9.82
C GLU A 113 -9.23 22.49 9.04
N ALA A 114 -9.15 23.09 7.85
CA ALA A 114 -10.31 23.27 6.99
C ALA A 114 -10.84 21.94 6.43
N TRP A 115 -9.95 21.00 6.12
CA TRP A 115 -10.35 19.65 5.71
C TRP A 115 -11.00 18.91 6.88
N GLU A 116 -10.42 18.93 8.07
CA GLU A 116 -11.04 18.33 9.27
C GLU A 116 -12.46 18.89 9.50
N LYS A 117 -12.61 20.21 9.42
CA LYS A 117 -13.92 20.86 9.56
C LYS A 117 -14.93 20.45 8.49
N SER A 118 -14.48 20.15 7.27
CA SER A 118 -15.39 19.73 6.19
C SER A 118 -16.19 18.46 6.51
N PHE A 119 -15.67 17.59 7.40
CA PHE A 119 -16.38 16.40 7.87
C PHE A 119 -17.66 16.72 8.67
N GLU A 120 -17.74 17.87 9.35
CA GLU A 120 -18.94 18.31 10.08
C GLU A 120 -20.16 18.45 9.15
N THR A 121 -19.91 18.75 7.87
CA THR A 121 -20.96 18.90 6.85
C THR A 121 -21.27 17.61 6.09
N GLY A 122 -20.54 16.52 6.36
CA GLY A 122 -20.67 15.24 5.67
C GLY A 122 -20.29 15.29 4.19
N LYS A 123 -19.46 16.27 3.80
CA LYS A 123 -18.89 16.44 2.45
C LYS A 123 -17.39 16.72 2.59
N ALA A 124 -16.65 15.71 3.02
CA ALA A 124 -15.22 15.88 3.20
C ALA A 124 -14.52 16.00 1.84
N TRP A 125 -13.39 16.70 1.79
CA TRP A 125 -12.56 16.68 0.59
C TRP A 125 -12.17 15.24 0.25
N CYS A 126 -12.21 14.91 -1.04
CA CYS A 126 -12.05 13.57 -1.56
C CYS A 126 -12.98 12.49 -1.01
N GLU A 127 -14.18 12.87 -0.55
CA GLU A 127 -15.18 11.91 -0.05
C GLU A 127 -14.65 11.00 1.08
N PHE A 128 -13.67 11.46 1.87
CA PHE A 128 -13.11 10.69 2.99
C PHE A 128 -14.16 10.34 4.06
N ASP A 129 -15.26 11.08 4.12
CA ASP A 129 -16.39 10.78 5.01
C ASP A 129 -17.09 9.45 4.67
N LEU A 130 -16.87 8.89 3.47
CA LEU A 130 -17.36 7.56 3.07
C LEU A 130 -16.84 6.45 3.99
N PHE A 131 -15.64 6.61 4.56
CA PHE A 131 -15.07 5.61 5.47
C PHE A 131 -15.88 5.47 6.76
N PHE A 132 -16.52 6.55 7.23
CA PHE A 132 -17.37 6.50 8.43
C PHE A 132 -18.77 5.91 8.16
N LYS A 133 -19.18 5.85 6.90
CA LYS A 133 -20.50 5.38 6.45
C LYS A 133 -20.47 3.91 6.03
N THR A 134 -19.28 3.39 5.73
CA THR A 134 -19.08 2.09 5.12
C THR A 134 -18.52 1.10 6.13
N LYS A 135 -19.12 -0.08 6.22
CA LYS A 135 -18.55 -1.17 7.01
C LYS A 135 -17.46 -1.87 6.21
N VAL A 136 -16.20 -1.48 6.46
CA VAL A 136 -15.01 -2.20 5.98
C VAL A 136 -14.77 -3.43 6.85
N VAL A 137 -14.48 -4.57 6.24
CA VAL A 137 -14.34 -5.87 6.93
C VAL A 137 -13.02 -6.58 6.67
N ALA A 138 -12.27 -6.16 5.64
CA ALA A 138 -10.94 -6.71 5.37
C ALA A 138 -10.07 -5.73 4.56
N TYR A 139 -8.76 -5.94 4.62
CA TYR A 139 -7.73 -5.15 3.97
C TYR A 139 -6.81 -6.09 3.18
N GLU A 140 -6.61 -5.80 1.89
CA GLU A 140 -5.69 -6.54 1.02
C GLU A 140 -4.55 -5.62 0.60
N ILE A 141 -3.33 -5.93 1.04
CA ILE A 141 -2.12 -5.16 0.80
C ILE A 141 -1.36 -5.76 -0.38
N ILE A 142 -1.06 -4.94 -1.38
CA ILE A 142 -0.26 -5.31 -2.55
C ILE A 142 0.88 -4.29 -2.69
N PRO A 143 2.16 -4.71 -2.73
CA PRO A 143 3.25 -3.80 -3.07
C PRO A 143 3.03 -3.22 -4.48
N SER A 144 3.12 -1.89 -4.61
CA SER A 144 2.88 -1.20 -5.88
C SER A 144 4.14 -0.61 -6.50
N GLY A 145 5.22 -0.47 -5.73
CA GLY A 145 6.50 -0.04 -6.26
C GLY A 145 7.52 0.35 -5.22
N VAL A 146 8.77 0.47 -5.68
CA VAL A 146 9.87 1.04 -4.91
C VAL A 146 10.80 1.79 -5.85
N THR A 147 11.15 3.00 -5.44
CA THR A 147 12.20 3.79 -6.10
C THR A 147 13.34 4.06 -5.12
N ARG A 148 14.33 4.85 -5.55
CA ARG A 148 15.37 5.33 -4.66
C ARG A 148 14.78 6.10 -3.46
N ASP A 149 13.74 6.88 -3.69
CA ASP A 149 13.28 7.90 -2.75
C ASP A 149 11.97 7.52 -2.04
N ASN A 150 11.20 6.57 -2.59
CA ASN A 150 9.90 6.16 -2.06
C ASN A 150 9.67 4.63 -2.08
N ILE A 151 8.70 4.20 -1.30
CA ILE A 151 8.09 2.87 -1.35
C ILE A 151 6.59 3.05 -1.32
N SER A 152 5.86 2.29 -2.13
CA SER A 152 4.41 2.36 -2.20
C SER A 152 3.71 1.01 -2.11
N TYR A 153 2.51 1.04 -1.54
CA TYR A 153 1.59 -0.09 -1.45
C TYR A 153 0.19 0.37 -1.83
N ASP A 154 -0.49 -0.48 -2.58
CA ASP A 154 -1.92 -0.39 -2.82
C ASP A 154 -2.65 -1.21 -1.73
N VAL A 155 -3.65 -0.61 -1.10
CA VAL A 155 -4.45 -1.23 -0.05
C VAL A 155 -5.91 -1.20 -0.44
N TYR A 156 -6.47 -2.37 -0.75
CA TYR A 156 -7.88 -2.53 -1.04
C TYR A 156 -8.67 -2.77 0.25
N LEU A 157 -9.73 -2.01 0.45
CA LEU A 157 -10.64 -2.10 1.58
C LEU A 157 -11.91 -2.81 1.12
N ARG A 158 -12.15 -4.00 1.67
CA ARG A 158 -13.32 -4.81 1.35
C ARG A 158 -14.50 -4.38 2.21
N GLN A 159 -15.62 -4.07 1.55
CA GLN A 159 -16.86 -3.75 2.24
C GLN A 159 -17.62 -5.02 2.63
N ALA A 160 -18.45 -4.94 3.67
CA ALA A 160 -19.31 -6.05 4.07
C ALA A 160 -20.23 -6.49 2.91
N GLY A 161 -20.24 -7.78 2.60
CA GLY A 161 -21.04 -8.35 1.49
C GLY A 161 -20.34 -8.31 0.13
N GLN A 162 -19.17 -7.67 0.02
CA GLN A 162 -18.41 -7.62 -1.23
C GLN A 162 -17.60 -8.90 -1.45
N THR A 163 -17.89 -9.61 -2.54
CA THR A 163 -17.23 -10.87 -2.93
C THR A 163 -16.37 -10.70 -4.19
N GLY A 164 -15.42 -11.61 -4.40
CA GLY A 164 -14.56 -11.61 -5.60
C GLY A 164 -13.26 -10.82 -5.46
N LYS A 165 -12.43 -10.91 -6.50
CA LYS A 165 -11.14 -10.20 -6.59
C LYS A 165 -11.39 -8.72 -6.83
N LEU A 166 -10.70 -7.86 -6.10
CA LEU A 166 -10.69 -6.41 -6.34
C LEU A 166 -9.56 -6.10 -7.33
N THR A 167 -9.85 -5.28 -8.34
CA THR A 167 -8.83 -4.79 -9.28
C THR A 167 -8.77 -3.27 -9.24
N ARG A 168 -7.71 -2.73 -9.83
CA ARG A 168 -7.51 -1.28 -9.91
C ARG A 168 -8.57 -0.64 -10.80
N GLU A 169 -8.92 -1.28 -11.91
CA GLU A 169 -10.01 -0.87 -12.80
C GLU A 169 -11.34 -0.82 -12.03
N ASP A 170 -11.65 -1.87 -11.27
CA ASP A 170 -12.84 -1.92 -10.42
C ASP A 170 -12.85 -0.79 -9.38
N ALA A 171 -11.69 -0.41 -8.85
CA ALA A 171 -11.59 0.70 -7.91
C ALA A 171 -11.94 2.05 -8.55
N TYR A 172 -11.46 2.32 -9.77
CA TYR A 172 -11.78 3.57 -10.47
C TYR A 172 -13.20 3.59 -11.03
N GLU A 173 -13.65 2.52 -11.68
CA GLU A 173 -14.93 2.48 -12.38
C GLU A 173 -16.12 2.30 -11.42
N LYS A 174 -15.97 1.40 -10.44
CA LYS A 174 -17.04 1.05 -9.49
C LYS A 174 -16.90 1.80 -8.16
N LYS A 175 -15.93 2.71 -8.05
CA LYS A 175 -15.62 3.46 -6.83
C LYS A 175 -15.41 2.56 -5.62
N ASN A 176 -14.68 1.45 -5.82
CA ASN A 176 -14.25 0.63 -4.68
C ASN A 176 -13.14 1.33 -3.92
N PHE A 177 -12.97 0.94 -2.66
CA PHE A 177 -12.00 1.59 -1.79
C PHE A 177 -10.60 1.04 -2.02
N LEU A 178 -9.83 1.73 -2.87
CA LEU A 178 -8.39 1.52 -3.05
C LEU A 178 -7.65 2.75 -2.54
N LEU A 179 -6.84 2.55 -1.50
CA LEU A 179 -5.93 3.56 -0.98
C LEU A 179 -4.52 3.30 -1.48
N HIS A 180 -3.83 4.37 -1.88
CA HIS A 180 -2.41 4.32 -2.20
C HIS A 180 -1.61 4.85 -1.02
N PHE A 181 -0.84 3.98 -0.38
CA PHE A 181 0.04 4.34 0.71
C PHE A 181 1.46 4.53 0.18
N GLU A 182 2.10 5.62 0.59
CA GLU A 182 3.47 5.92 0.22
C GLU A 182 4.28 6.35 1.45
N SER A 183 5.53 5.90 1.50
CA SER A 183 6.52 6.36 2.46
C SER A 183 7.76 6.85 1.74
N PHE A 184 8.28 7.99 2.18
CA PHE A 184 9.50 8.59 1.65
C PHE A 184 10.71 8.28 2.53
N ARG A 185 11.89 8.29 1.93
CA ARG A 185 13.15 8.20 2.68
C ARG A 185 13.58 9.56 3.18
N SER A 186 14.11 9.58 4.40
CA SER A 186 14.83 10.74 4.91
C SER A 186 16.16 10.92 4.17
N SER A 187 16.82 12.07 4.38
CA SER A 187 18.18 12.31 3.89
C SER A 187 19.22 11.32 4.43
N LYS A 188 18.89 10.58 5.49
CA LYS A 188 19.72 9.51 6.07
C LYS A 188 19.40 8.13 5.48
N GLY A 189 18.47 8.03 4.52
CA GLY A 189 18.05 6.79 3.88
C GLY A 189 17.02 5.97 4.67
N GLU A 190 16.58 6.46 5.83
CA GLU A 190 15.60 5.81 6.69
C GLU A 190 14.19 5.97 6.11
N LEU A 191 13.41 4.90 6.13
CA LEU A 191 12.01 4.94 5.69
C LEU A 191 11.16 5.63 6.76
N GLY A 192 10.42 6.67 6.35
CA GLY A 192 9.45 7.36 7.19
C GLY A 192 8.18 6.55 7.48
N ARG A 193 7.13 7.26 7.92
CA ARG A 193 5.79 6.67 8.04
C ARG A 193 5.15 6.53 6.65
N PHE A 194 4.28 5.53 6.51
CA PHE A 194 3.37 5.48 5.37
C PHE A 194 2.24 6.49 5.55
N SER A 195 1.86 7.14 4.45
CA SER A 195 0.75 8.09 4.40
C SER A 195 -0.15 7.81 3.20
N ILE A 196 -1.42 8.14 3.31
CA ILE A 196 -2.40 8.01 2.22
C ILE A 196 -2.09 9.11 1.21
N ASN A 197 -1.50 8.73 0.08
CA ASN A 197 -1.15 9.64 -1.00
C ASN A 197 -2.23 9.67 -2.10
N GLY A 198 -3.22 8.77 -2.05
CA GLY A 198 -4.37 8.81 -2.95
C GLY A 198 -5.50 7.86 -2.56
N PHE A 199 -6.67 8.10 -3.13
CA PHE A 199 -7.89 7.32 -2.93
C PHE A 199 -8.61 7.19 -4.28
N ALA A 200 -8.53 6.00 -4.90
CA ALA A 200 -8.95 5.81 -6.30
C ALA A 200 -10.41 6.20 -6.53
N GLY A 201 -10.68 6.94 -7.60
CA GLY A 201 -12.03 7.41 -7.94
C GLY A 201 -12.57 8.55 -7.07
N HIS A 202 -11.81 8.97 -6.05
CA HIS A 202 -12.23 9.97 -5.06
C HIS A 202 -11.18 11.09 -4.86
N CYS A 203 -9.91 10.82 -5.18
CA CYS A 203 -8.78 11.69 -4.85
C CYS A 203 -7.57 11.44 -5.76
N PRO A 204 -6.61 12.39 -5.83
CA PRO A 204 -5.48 12.33 -6.74
C PRO A 204 -4.58 11.09 -6.74
N LEU A 205 -4.12 10.69 -7.94
CA LEU A 205 -3.10 9.65 -8.17
C LEU A 205 -2.07 9.99 -9.30
N THR A 206 -2.31 10.99 -10.18
CA THR A 206 -1.34 11.93 -10.82
C THR A 206 -2.00 12.93 -11.83
N GLU A 207 -1.35 14.11 -11.94
CA GLU A 207 -1.37 15.30 -12.85
C GLU A 207 -2.63 16.13 -13.19
N ASP A 208 -3.84 15.59 -13.32
CA ASP A 208 -5.02 16.41 -13.72
C ASP A 208 -5.56 17.30 -12.59
N GLN A 209 -4.93 17.20 -11.43
CA GLN A 209 -5.57 17.34 -10.12
C GLN A 209 -5.33 18.70 -9.45
N PHE A 210 -4.85 19.68 -10.21
CA PHE A 210 -4.57 21.02 -9.70
C PHE A 210 -5.36 22.17 -10.34
N HIS A 211 -6.01 21.99 -11.50
CA HIS A 211 -6.69 23.11 -12.16
C HIS A 211 -7.97 22.75 -12.95
N PRO A 212 -9.18 22.97 -12.38
CA PRO A 212 -10.41 22.99 -13.19
C PRO A 212 -10.47 24.20 -14.16
N GLU A 213 -9.53 25.13 -14.08
CA GLU A 213 -9.53 26.39 -14.84
C GLU A 213 -8.77 26.32 -16.16
N PHE A 214 -8.00 25.24 -16.40
CA PHE A 214 -7.28 25.01 -17.66
C PHE A 214 -7.84 23.86 -18.51
N GLY A 215 -8.95 23.25 -18.08
CA GLY A 215 -9.76 22.32 -18.90
C GLY A 215 -10.63 23.01 -19.98
N LYS A 216 -10.37 24.27 -20.27
CA LYS A 216 -10.91 24.98 -21.44
C LYS A 216 -9.78 25.64 -22.23
N ALA A 217 -8.96 24.82 -22.87
CA ALA A 217 -8.33 25.21 -24.12
C ALA A 217 -8.72 24.15 -25.17
N LYS A 218 -9.26 24.65 -26.29
CA LYS A 218 -9.63 23.89 -27.49
C LYS A 218 -8.44 23.17 -28.10
#